data_AF-A0A7K2P394-F1
#
_entry.id   AF-A0A7K2P394-F1
#
_cell.length_a   1.000
_cell.length_b   1.000
_cell.length_c   1.000
_cell.angle_alpha   90.00
_cell.angle_beta   90.00
_cell.angle_gamma   90.00
#
_symmetry.space_group_name_H-M   'P 1'
#
loop_
_entity.id
_entity.type
_entity.pdbx_description
1 polymer ?
#
loop_
_entity_poly.entity_id
_entity_poly.type
_entity_poly.pdbx_seq_one_letter_code
_entity_poly.pdbx_strand_id
1 'polypeptide(L)'
;GEQLLEDLAHPLFTGSEVLAELSRRAGGPVLMPVVFTSALGAGATSEGVPPEVEYAATRTPQVWLDCQVMHRGDTLSLSWDIREGALAHGTADAMFEAYTALVRSLSAEGETGEKAWDAPVRIPLPAAQAARRAAVNATEGPLPDALLHEPVLARARTTPDAIAVRTPELALSYRQLVARATGLAQQLTACGLRPGEPVAIWMDKGWEQVVAVFGILMAGGAYLPVDTAQPAARRDTIIADAGVRTVLTQSWLAELEDLPSTVSPVAVDLAGEATADRPTAARRDPDDLAYVIYTSGSTGTPKGVMISHRAALNTVEDINRRFAVDERDRVLGIAGLGFDLSVYDLFGPLAVGATLVLPQSDRRGDPSHWAELVRDFGVTVWNSVPGQLHMLCDWLRSEPPTDDGSLRLALISGDWIPVSLPDQARELLPGLEIVSLGGATEGSIWSIAHPIGEVDTARPSIPYGKPLTNQTFAVLDRHLRPRPEWVPGELYIGGAGVALGYLGDGERTAQRFLTDSATGERLYRTGDLGRYLPDGTIEFLGREDAQIKIRGY
;
A
#
# COMPACT_ATOMS: atom_id res chain seq x y z
N GLY A 1 2.33 -27.20 -32.18
CA GLY A 1 2.63 -27.87 -33.47
C GLY A 1 1.41 -28.61 -33.96
N GLU A 2 0.98 -29.65 -33.23
CA GLU A 2 -0.13 -30.53 -33.60
C GLU A 2 -1.44 -29.79 -33.89
N GLN A 3 -1.86 -28.85 -33.02
CA GLN A 3 -3.07 -28.05 -33.24
C GLN A 3 -3.05 -27.29 -34.58
N LEU A 4 -1.91 -26.68 -34.95
CA LEU A 4 -1.81 -25.95 -36.21
C LEU A 4 -1.98 -26.88 -37.43
N LEU A 5 -1.41 -28.08 -37.37
CA LEU A 5 -1.55 -29.07 -38.44
C LEU A 5 -3.00 -29.59 -38.53
N GLU A 6 -3.66 -29.77 -37.38
CA GLU A 6 -5.08 -30.13 -37.31
C GLU A 6 -5.94 -29.02 -37.92
N ASP A 7 -5.73 -27.76 -37.54
CA ASP A 7 -6.47 -26.62 -38.07
C ASP A 7 -6.30 -26.49 -39.60
N LEU A 8 -5.05 -26.65 -40.09
CA LEU A 8 -4.74 -26.63 -41.52
C LEU A 8 -5.37 -27.80 -42.31
N ALA A 9 -5.77 -28.89 -41.65
CA ALA A 9 -6.48 -30.00 -42.28
C ALA A 9 -7.95 -29.67 -42.60
N HIS A 10 -8.46 -28.51 -42.16
CA HIS A 10 -9.82 -28.03 -42.40
C HIS A 10 -9.91 -26.80 -43.33
N PRO A 11 -9.26 -26.81 -44.52
CA PRO A 11 -9.12 -25.60 -45.36
C PRO A 11 -10.44 -25.14 -46.02
N LEU A 12 -11.51 -25.95 -45.93
CA LEU A 12 -12.81 -25.65 -46.51
C LEU A 12 -13.59 -24.59 -45.72
N PHE A 13 -13.17 -24.26 -44.50
CA PHE A 13 -13.79 -23.23 -43.68
C PHE A 13 -12.93 -21.98 -43.66
N THR A 14 -13.51 -20.86 -44.08
CA THR A 14 -12.84 -19.56 -44.01
C THR A 14 -12.77 -19.04 -42.58
N GLY A 15 -11.76 -18.23 -42.26
CA GLY A 15 -11.65 -17.60 -40.94
C GLY A 15 -12.89 -16.78 -40.55
N SER A 16 -13.54 -16.15 -41.54
CA SER A 16 -14.81 -15.43 -41.35
C SER A 16 -15.98 -16.33 -40.96
N GLU A 17 -16.09 -17.53 -41.54
CA GLU A 17 -17.14 -18.49 -41.19
C GLU A 17 -16.94 -19.02 -39.77
N VAL A 18 -15.69 -19.30 -39.40
CA VAL A 18 -15.32 -19.73 -38.05
C VAL A 18 -15.63 -18.63 -37.04
N LEU A 19 -15.24 -17.38 -37.29
CA LEU A 19 -15.55 -16.24 -36.41
C LEU A 19 -17.04 -15.99 -36.28
N ALA A 20 -17.80 -16.12 -37.36
CA ALA A 20 -19.25 -15.97 -37.34
C ALA A 20 -19.93 -17.08 -36.51
N GLU A 21 -19.46 -18.32 -36.63
CA GLU A 21 -19.93 -19.45 -35.82
C GLU A 21 -19.59 -19.27 -34.34
N LEU A 22 -18.34 -18.89 -34.02
CA LEU A 22 -17.92 -18.61 -32.66
C LEU A 22 -18.74 -17.49 -32.03
N SER A 23 -18.98 -16.42 -32.79
CA SER A 23 -19.81 -15.29 -32.33
C SER A 23 -21.25 -15.72 -32.06
N ARG A 24 -21.81 -16.57 -32.93
CA ARG A 24 -23.16 -17.12 -32.75
C ARG A 24 -23.25 -17.98 -31.48
N ARG A 25 -22.23 -18.79 -31.19
CA ARG A 25 -22.18 -19.66 -30.00
C ARG A 25 -21.95 -18.88 -28.71
N ALA A 26 -21.11 -17.86 -28.76
CA ALA A 26 -20.80 -17.00 -27.61
C ALA A 26 -21.92 -15.99 -27.29
N GLY A 27 -22.88 -15.81 -28.20
CA GLY A 27 -23.96 -14.82 -28.03
C GLY A 27 -23.51 -13.37 -28.19
N GLY A 28 -22.36 -13.14 -28.85
CA GLY A 28 -21.75 -11.83 -29.04
C GLY A 28 -20.56 -11.89 -29.98
N PRO A 29 -20.04 -10.75 -30.47
CA PRO A 29 -18.93 -10.73 -31.43
C PRO A 29 -17.65 -11.32 -30.80
N VAL A 30 -17.06 -12.29 -31.48
CA VAL A 30 -15.74 -12.83 -31.18
C VAL A 30 -14.72 -12.17 -32.10
N LEU A 31 -13.65 -11.64 -31.52
CA LEU A 31 -12.57 -10.96 -32.23
C LEU A 31 -11.29 -11.79 -32.18
N MET A 32 -10.54 -11.77 -33.28
CA MET A 32 -9.14 -12.21 -33.34
C MET A 32 -8.26 -10.98 -33.58
N PRO A 33 -7.92 -10.21 -32.52
CA PRO A 33 -7.25 -8.92 -32.67
C PRO A 33 -5.77 -9.04 -33.06
N VAL A 34 -5.18 -10.22 -32.94
CA VAL A 34 -3.78 -10.51 -33.30
C VAL A 34 -3.76 -11.63 -34.33
N VAL A 35 -3.09 -11.41 -35.45
CA VAL A 35 -2.90 -12.41 -36.51
C VAL A 35 -1.43 -12.69 -36.69
N PHE A 36 -1.09 -13.94 -36.99
CA PHE A 36 0.24 -14.34 -37.41
C PHE A 36 0.18 -14.82 -38.86
N THR A 37 0.90 -14.13 -39.73
CA THR A 37 0.99 -14.42 -41.16
C THR A 37 2.38 -14.99 -41.46
N SER A 38 2.44 -16.24 -41.95
CA SER A 38 3.69 -16.86 -42.38
C SER A 38 3.71 -17.05 -43.90
N ALA A 39 4.69 -16.44 -44.56
CA ALA A 39 5.02 -16.71 -45.96
C ALA A 39 6.25 -17.64 -46.09
N LEU A 40 6.65 -18.31 -45.00
CA LEU A 40 7.75 -19.27 -45.01
C LEU A 40 7.34 -20.50 -45.84
N GLY A 41 8.00 -20.69 -46.98
CA GLY A 41 7.71 -21.80 -47.90
C GLY A 41 6.76 -21.45 -49.06
N ALA A 42 6.23 -20.23 -49.12
CA ALA A 42 5.69 -19.70 -50.36
C ALA A 42 6.88 -19.50 -51.32
N GLY A 43 7.04 -20.41 -52.28
CA GLY A 43 8.22 -20.48 -53.14
C GLY A 43 8.61 -19.10 -53.68
N ALA A 44 9.91 -18.81 -53.66
CA ALA A 44 10.47 -17.63 -54.30
C ALA A 44 10.19 -17.70 -55.82
N THR A 45 9.04 -17.18 -56.25
CA THR A 45 8.64 -17.15 -57.66
C THR A 45 9.09 -15.87 -58.37
N SER A 46 10.21 -15.29 -57.96
CA SER A 46 10.89 -14.30 -58.79
C SER A 46 12.39 -14.60 -58.82
N GLU A 47 12.86 -15.17 -59.93
CA GLU A 47 14.23 -14.97 -60.39
C GLU A 47 14.41 -13.46 -60.62
N GLY A 48 14.96 -12.77 -59.62
CA GLY A 48 15.20 -11.34 -59.63
C GLY A 48 15.30 -10.80 -58.22
N VAL A 49 16.16 -9.78 -58.01
CA VAL A 49 16.19 -9.03 -56.75
C VAL A 49 14.78 -8.44 -56.56
N PRO A 50 14.02 -8.84 -55.52
CA PRO A 50 12.71 -8.27 -55.29
C PRO A 50 12.85 -6.75 -55.13
N PRO A 51 11.92 -5.95 -55.67
CA PRO A 51 12.00 -4.50 -55.57
C PRO A 51 12.10 -4.11 -54.08
N GLU A 52 13.02 -3.19 -53.78
CA GLU A 52 13.15 -2.65 -52.43
C GLU A 52 11.88 -1.87 -52.08
N VAL A 53 11.12 -2.39 -51.13
CA VAL A 53 9.92 -1.71 -50.63
C VAL A 53 10.41 -0.59 -49.71
N GLU A 54 10.49 0.63 -50.27
CA GLU A 54 10.90 1.83 -49.52
C GLU A 54 9.82 2.26 -48.50
N TYR A 55 8.54 2.05 -48.84
CA TYR A 55 7.40 2.36 -47.97
C TYR A 55 6.18 1.51 -48.31
N ALA A 56 5.52 0.98 -47.30
CA ALA A 56 4.22 0.31 -47.39
C ALA A 56 3.34 0.76 -46.24
N ALA A 57 2.04 0.93 -46.48
CA ALA A 57 1.07 1.30 -45.46
C ALA A 57 -0.28 0.61 -45.71
N THR A 58 -0.73 -0.16 -44.72
CA THR A 58 -2.03 -0.82 -44.73
C THR A 58 -3.10 0.13 -44.19
N ARG A 59 -4.07 0.54 -45.01
CA ARG A 59 -5.09 1.56 -44.66
C ARG A 59 -6.41 1.02 -44.10
N THR A 60 -6.62 -0.30 -44.12
CA THR A 60 -7.85 -0.96 -43.65
C THR A 60 -7.58 -2.20 -42.80
N PRO A 61 -6.75 -2.11 -41.74
CA PRO A 61 -6.46 -3.27 -40.90
C PRO A 61 -7.76 -3.74 -40.21
N GLN A 62 -8.12 -5.01 -40.41
CA GLN A 62 -9.26 -5.67 -39.76
C GLN A 62 -8.92 -6.16 -38.35
N VAL A 63 -7.63 -6.10 -38.00
CA VAL A 63 -7.06 -6.58 -36.74
C VAL A 63 -6.27 -5.46 -36.06
N TRP A 64 -5.92 -5.65 -34.80
CA TRP A 64 -5.13 -4.66 -34.05
C TRP A 64 -3.64 -4.81 -34.32
N LEU A 65 -3.17 -6.04 -34.50
CA LEU A 65 -1.77 -6.39 -34.76
C LEU A 65 -1.71 -7.55 -35.77
N ASP A 66 -1.01 -7.35 -36.89
CA ASP A 66 -0.67 -8.40 -37.85
C ASP A 66 0.84 -8.65 -37.83
N CYS A 67 1.23 -9.83 -37.34
CA CYS A 67 2.60 -10.28 -37.21
C CYS A 67 3.01 -11.08 -38.46
N GLN A 68 3.85 -10.53 -39.31
CA GLN A 68 4.25 -11.14 -40.57
C GLN A 68 5.68 -11.68 -40.47
N VAL A 69 5.88 -12.91 -40.94
CA VAL A 69 7.20 -13.53 -41.10
C VAL A 69 7.41 -13.98 -42.54
N MET A 70 8.54 -13.55 -43.12
CA MET A 70 8.89 -13.81 -44.52
C MET A 70 10.37 -14.18 -44.64
N HIS A 71 10.69 -14.98 -45.65
CA HIS A 71 12.07 -15.25 -46.04
C HIS A 71 12.54 -14.20 -47.06
N ARG A 72 13.69 -13.56 -46.83
CA ARG A 72 14.31 -12.61 -47.76
C ARG A 72 15.79 -12.94 -47.93
N GLY A 73 16.15 -13.62 -49.02
CA GLY A 73 17.52 -14.12 -49.22
C GLY A 73 17.92 -15.02 -48.05
N ASP A 74 19.09 -14.82 -47.45
CA ASP A 74 19.55 -15.60 -46.29
C ASP A 74 19.05 -15.05 -44.93
N THR A 75 18.03 -14.18 -44.94
CA THR A 75 17.53 -13.51 -43.73
C THR A 75 16.05 -13.80 -43.47
N LEU A 76 15.70 -13.82 -42.18
CA LEU A 76 14.33 -13.84 -41.70
C LEU A 76 13.84 -12.40 -41.51
N SER A 77 12.82 -12.01 -42.26
CA SER A 77 12.18 -10.70 -42.12
C SER A 77 10.96 -10.84 -41.22
N LEU A 78 10.90 -10.01 -40.18
CA LEU A 78 9.77 -9.90 -39.26
C LEU A 78 9.20 -8.48 -39.39
N SER A 79 7.89 -8.36 -39.63
CA SER A 79 7.20 -7.07 -39.79
C SER A 79 5.88 -7.10 -39.06
N TRP A 80 5.56 -6.04 -38.32
CA TRP A 80 4.30 -5.91 -37.59
C TRP A 80 3.52 -4.70 -38.11
N ASP A 81 2.31 -4.96 -38.62
CA ASP A 81 1.36 -3.91 -38.95
C ASP A 81 0.43 -3.69 -37.74
N ILE A 82 0.43 -2.48 -37.19
CA ILE A 82 -0.30 -2.15 -35.96
C ILE A 82 -1.33 -1.08 -36.27
N ARG A 83 -2.57 -1.30 -35.86
CA ARG A 83 -3.62 -0.29 -35.96
C ARG A 83 -3.30 0.90 -35.04
N GLU A 84 -3.32 2.10 -35.60
CA GLU A 84 -3.10 3.33 -34.84
C GLU A 84 -4.08 3.44 -33.65
N GLY A 85 -3.55 3.79 -32.48
CA GLY A 85 -4.31 3.87 -31.23
C GLY A 85 -4.64 2.52 -30.57
N ALA A 86 -4.29 1.39 -31.16
CA ALA A 86 -4.54 0.08 -30.55
C ALA A 86 -3.60 -0.23 -29.37
N LEU A 87 -2.40 0.36 -29.37
CA LEU A 87 -1.40 0.22 -28.32
C LEU A 87 -0.97 1.60 -27.82
N ALA A 88 -0.61 1.68 -26.55
CA ALA A 88 0.00 2.88 -25.99
C ALA A 88 1.36 3.16 -26.66
N HIS A 89 1.76 4.44 -26.66
CA HIS A 89 3.01 4.89 -27.27
C HIS A 89 4.22 4.12 -26.71
N GLY A 90 5.11 3.65 -27.60
CA GLY A 90 6.32 2.89 -27.25
C GLY A 90 6.08 1.43 -26.87
N THR A 91 4.84 0.99 -26.65
CA THR A 91 4.52 -0.41 -26.34
C THR A 91 4.81 -1.33 -27.52
N ALA A 92 4.52 -0.89 -28.75
CA ALA A 92 4.79 -1.64 -29.97
C ALA A 92 6.28 -2.00 -30.11
N ASP A 93 7.15 -1.00 -29.99
CA ASP A 93 8.60 -1.18 -30.12
C ASP A 93 9.15 -2.12 -29.05
N ALA A 94 8.71 -1.95 -27.80
CA ALA A 94 9.12 -2.80 -26.69
C ALA A 94 8.65 -4.26 -26.86
N MET A 95 7.43 -4.48 -27.35
CA MET A 95 6.91 -5.81 -27.66
C MET A 95 7.69 -6.44 -28.81
N PHE A 96 8.01 -5.68 -29.85
CA PHE A 96 8.76 -6.17 -31.02
C PHE A 96 10.22 -6.49 -30.67
N GLU A 97 10.86 -5.66 -29.83
CA GLU A 97 12.19 -5.95 -29.27
C GLU A 97 12.18 -7.26 -28.47
N ALA A 98 11.21 -7.43 -27.56
CA ALA A 98 11.08 -8.67 -26.79
C ALA A 98 10.83 -9.89 -27.67
N TYR A 99 9.99 -9.75 -28.71
CA TYR A 99 9.71 -10.81 -29.69
C TYR A 99 10.96 -11.19 -30.49
N THR A 100 11.70 -10.22 -31.02
CA THR A 100 12.93 -10.48 -31.79
C THR A 100 14.03 -11.06 -30.92
N ALA A 101 14.16 -10.62 -29.66
CA ALA A 101 15.07 -11.22 -28.69
C ALA A 101 14.72 -12.69 -28.40
N LEU A 102 13.42 -13.01 -28.30
CA LEU A 102 12.95 -14.39 -28.16
C LEU A 102 13.29 -15.24 -29.39
N VAL A 103 13.04 -14.74 -30.61
CA VAL A 103 13.38 -15.47 -31.84
C VAL A 103 14.88 -15.77 -31.90
N ARG A 104 15.73 -14.80 -31.53
CA ARG A 104 17.17 -14.98 -31.45
C ARG A 104 17.58 -16.01 -30.40
N SER A 105 16.99 -15.96 -29.20
CA SER A 105 17.34 -16.90 -28.13
C SER A 105 16.94 -18.33 -28.50
N LEU A 106 15.81 -18.50 -29.16
CA LEU A 106 15.37 -19.81 -29.67
C LEU A 106 16.28 -20.32 -30.79
N SER A 107 16.88 -19.44 -31.60
CA SER A 107 17.85 -19.84 -32.62
C SER A 107 19.23 -20.25 -32.07
N ALA A 108 19.50 -20.03 -30.78
CA ALA A 108 20.78 -20.40 -30.18
C ALA A 108 20.81 -21.90 -29.83
N GLU A 109 21.92 -22.56 -30.16
CA GLU A 109 22.24 -23.92 -29.68
C GLU A 109 23.02 -23.80 -28.37
N GLY A 110 22.64 -24.56 -27.34
CA GLY A 110 23.38 -24.60 -26.07
C GLY A 110 24.75 -25.27 -26.22
N GLU A 111 25.66 -25.02 -25.28
CA GLU A 111 27.01 -25.66 -25.24
C GLU A 111 26.95 -27.20 -25.19
N THR A 112 25.83 -27.77 -24.75
CA THR A 112 25.55 -29.21 -24.65
C THR A 112 24.79 -29.78 -25.85
N GLY A 113 24.48 -28.96 -26.87
CA GLY A 113 23.69 -29.37 -28.05
C GLY A 113 22.18 -29.48 -27.80
N GLU A 114 21.70 -29.11 -26.61
CA GLU A 114 20.27 -28.97 -26.34
C GLU A 114 19.70 -27.76 -27.09
N LYS A 115 18.56 -27.95 -27.75
CA LYS A 115 17.88 -26.88 -28.47
C LYS A 115 17.16 -25.98 -27.47
N ALA A 116 17.33 -24.67 -27.58
CA ALA A 116 16.65 -23.69 -26.72
C ALA A 116 15.11 -23.82 -26.73
N TRP A 117 14.53 -24.42 -27.79
CA TRP A 117 13.10 -24.71 -27.93
C TRP A 117 12.56 -25.77 -26.95
N ASP A 118 13.43 -26.60 -26.37
CA ASP A 118 13.03 -27.68 -25.47
C ASP A 118 12.94 -27.21 -24.00
N ALA A 119 13.35 -25.98 -23.71
CA ALA A 119 13.31 -25.37 -22.38
C ALA A 119 12.12 -24.40 -22.21
N PRO A 120 11.63 -24.16 -20.98
CA PRO A 120 10.62 -23.13 -20.72
C PRO A 120 11.07 -21.75 -21.21
N VAL A 121 10.34 -21.19 -22.16
CA VAL A 121 10.60 -19.86 -22.70
C VAL A 121 10.45 -18.79 -21.62
N ARG A 122 11.51 -18.01 -21.41
CA ARG A 122 11.51 -16.81 -20.56
C ARG A 122 11.64 -15.58 -21.44
N ILE A 123 10.63 -14.72 -21.42
CA ILE A 123 10.68 -13.41 -22.06
C ILE A 123 11.12 -12.41 -21.00
N PRO A 124 12.36 -11.89 -21.05
CA PRO A 124 12.80 -10.87 -20.12
C PRO A 124 12.01 -9.57 -20.35
N LEU A 125 11.97 -8.71 -19.33
CA LEU A 125 11.50 -7.34 -19.53
C LEU A 125 12.40 -6.64 -20.56
N PRO A 126 11.82 -5.79 -21.44
CA PRO A 126 12.62 -4.87 -22.25
C PRO A 126 13.60 -4.10 -21.36
N ALA A 127 14.85 -3.95 -21.80
CA ALA A 127 15.93 -3.42 -20.96
C ALA A 127 15.61 -2.01 -20.41
N ALA A 128 14.95 -1.17 -21.22
CA ALA A 128 14.49 0.15 -20.81
C ALA A 128 13.46 0.11 -19.67
N GLN A 129 12.52 -0.85 -19.70
CA GLN A 129 11.52 -1.01 -18.65
C GLN A 129 12.17 -1.54 -17.36
N ALA A 130 13.09 -2.51 -17.48
CA ALA A 130 13.85 -3.02 -16.34
C ALA A 130 14.66 -1.92 -15.65
N ALA A 131 15.37 -1.07 -16.41
CA ALA A 131 16.13 0.05 -15.89
C ALA A 131 15.24 1.09 -15.20
N ARG A 132 14.09 1.44 -15.78
CA ARG A 132 13.12 2.36 -15.15
C ARG A 132 12.58 1.80 -13.84
N ARG A 133 12.19 0.52 -13.80
CA ARG A 133 11.72 -0.12 -12.57
C ARG A 133 12.83 -0.10 -11.50
N ALA A 134 14.06 -0.45 -11.86
CA ALA A 134 15.19 -0.40 -10.93
C ALA A 134 15.40 1.01 -10.38
N ALA A 135 15.31 2.05 -11.22
CA ALA A 135 15.43 3.43 -10.78
C ALA A 135 14.28 3.88 -9.84
N VAL A 136 13.05 3.41 -10.08
CA VAL A 136 11.91 3.71 -9.18
C VAL A 136 12.01 2.98 -7.84
N ASN A 137 12.60 1.78 -7.83
CA ASN A 137 12.81 0.99 -6.62
C ASN A 137 14.16 1.26 -5.92
N ALA A 138 15.01 2.14 -6.48
CA ALA A 138 16.24 2.61 -5.84
C ALA A 138 15.91 3.64 -4.75
N THR A 139 15.25 3.17 -3.70
CA THR A 139 14.70 3.99 -2.61
C THR A 139 15.55 3.93 -1.34
N GLU A 140 16.76 3.37 -1.42
CA GLU A 140 17.63 3.20 -0.26
C GLU A 140 17.97 4.54 0.39
N GLY A 141 17.85 4.59 1.71
CA GLY A 141 18.21 5.71 2.56
C GLY A 141 18.69 5.22 3.93
N PRO A 142 19.06 6.14 4.83
CA PRO A 142 19.39 5.76 6.20
C PRO A 142 18.21 5.05 6.86
N LEU A 143 18.45 3.86 7.42
CA LEU A 143 17.46 3.17 8.24
C LEU A 143 17.44 3.77 9.64
N PRO A 144 16.27 3.98 10.25
CA PRO A 144 16.19 4.41 11.63
C PRO A 144 16.86 3.38 12.55
N ASP A 145 17.69 3.85 13.48
CA ASP A 145 18.33 3.06 14.54
C ASP A 145 17.79 3.50 15.91
N ALA A 146 16.46 3.51 16.02
CA ALA A 146 15.74 3.97 17.18
C ALA A 146 14.40 3.22 17.32
N LEU A 147 13.85 3.22 18.52
CA LEU A 147 12.50 2.72 18.77
C LEU A 147 11.47 3.77 18.39
N LEU A 148 10.30 3.31 17.95
CA LEU A 148 9.19 4.15 17.47
C LEU A 148 8.80 5.32 18.41
N HIS A 149 8.97 5.15 19.73
CA HIS A 149 8.64 6.17 20.72
C HIS A 149 9.79 7.10 21.11
N GLU A 150 11.05 6.76 20.77
CA GLU A 150 12.24 7.52 21.18
C GLU A 150 12.29 8.95 20.62
N PRO A 151 11.89 9.21 19.35
CA PRO A 151 11.81 10.59 18.85
C PRO A 151 10.90 11.47 19.72
N VAL A 152 9.79 10.93 20.22
CA VAL A 152 8.84 11.64 21.09
C VAL A 152 9.48 11.95 22.45
N LEU A 153 10.22 10.99 23.01
CA LEU A 153 10.98 11.20 24.26
C LEU A 153 12.07 12.27 24.07
N ALA A 154 12.71 12.33 22.91
CA ALA A 154 13.67 13.37 22.58
C ALA A 154 12.99 14.75 22.57
N ARG A 155 11.80 14.88 21.95
CA ARG A 155 11.01 16.12 21.97
C ARG A 155 10.60 16.54 23.38
N ALA A 156 10.24 15.61 24.26
CA ALA A 156 9.95 15.94 25.65
C ALA A 156 11.14 16.50 26.43
N ARG A 157 12.39 16.26 25.99
CA ARG A 157 13.59 16.88 26.58
C ARG A 157 13.88 18.25 26.00
N THR A 158 13.66 18.46 24.70
CA THR A 158 14.03 19.71 24.00
C THR A 158 12.94 20.76 24.01
N THR A 159 11.67 20.34 23.96
CA THR A 159 10.48 21.20 23.88
C THR A 159 9.39 20.72 24.86
N PRO A 160 9.71 20.61 26.16
CA PRO A 160 8.85 19.95 27.15
C PRO A 160 7.48 20.61 27.33
N ASP A 161 7.39 21.93 27.17
CA ASP A 161 6.19 22.72 27.45
C ASP A 161 5.32 22.95 26.21
N ALA A 162 5.77 22.49 25.03
CA ALA A 162 4.95 22.46 23.83
C ALA A 162 3.78 21.48 23.99
N ILE A 163 2.65 21.76 23.35
CA ILE A 163 1.46 20.90 23.43
C ILE A 163 1.64 19.68 22.54
N ALA A 164 1.64 18.50 23.15
CA ALA A 164 1.70 17.22 22.45
C ALA A 164 0.30 16.75 22.03
N VAL A 165 -0.66 16.74 22.98
CA VAL A 165 -2.02 16.24 22.75
C VAL A 165 -3.03 17.33 23.10
N ARG A 166 -4.02 17.53 22.23
CA ARG A 166 -5.13 18.46 22.41
C ARG A 166 -6.47 17.79 22.16
N THR A 167 -7.37 17.86 23.14
CA THR A 167 -8.81 17.64 22.99
C THR A 167 -9.54 18.97 23.24
N PRO A 168 -10.87 19.06 23.04
CA PRO A 168 -11.62 20.24 23.46
C PRO A 168 -11.48 20.56 24.96
N GLU A 169 -11.39 19.53 25.81
CA GLU A 169 -11.38 19.63 27.28
C GLU A 169 -9.98 19.67 27.89
N LEU A 170 -8.96 19.15 27.19
CA LEU A 170 -7.63 18.91 27.75
C LEU A 170 -6.51 19.31 26.79
N ALA A 171 -5.42 19.85 27.35
CA ALA A 171 -4.14 19.91 26.68
C ALA A 171 -3.07 19.24 27.54
N LEU A 172 -2.28 18.35 26.93
CA LEU A 172 -1.10 17.75 27.55
C LEU A 172 0.14 18.28 26.84
N SER A 173 1.08 18.82 27.60
CA SER A 173 2.42 19.09 27.08
C SER A 173 3.20 17.80 26.86
N TYR A 174 4.29 17.85 26.09
CA TYR A 174 5.20 16.72 25.94
C TYR A 174 5.71 16.19 27.29
N ARG A 175 6.01 17.10 28.23
CA ARG A 175 6.41 16.75 29.60
C ARG A 175 5.32 15.96 30.33
N GLN A 176 4.08 16.43 30.26
CA GLN A 176 2.94 15.78 30.94
C GLN A 176 2.63 14.42 30.31
N LEU A 177 2.67 14.32 28.97
CA LEU A 177 2.48 13.07 28.26
C LEU A 177 3.52 12.03 28.69
N VAL A 178 4.81 12.39 28.67
CA VAL A 178 5.89 11.47 29.06
C VAL A 178 5.84 11.12 30.54
N ALA A 179 5.49 12.06 31.43
CA ALA A 179 5.37 11.77 32.86
C ALA A 179 4.27 10.73 33.16
N ARG A 180 3.11 10.84 32.49
CA ARG A 180 2.00 9.87 32.59
C ARG A 180 2.37 8.52 31.98
N ALA A 181 2.94 8.52 30.78
CA ALA A 181 3.40 7.30 30.12
C ALA A 181 4.48 6.57 30.95
N THR A 182 5.38 7.33 31.59
CA THR A 182 6.41 6.77 32.49
C THR A 182 5.78 6.11 33.72
N GLY A 183 4.80 6.76 34.34
CA GLY A 183 4.08 6.19 35.49
C GLY A 183 3.39 4.87 35.14
N LEU A 184 2.71 4.84 33.99
CA LEU A 184 2.11 3.64 33.45
C LEU A 184 3.15 2.55 33.11
N ALA A 185 4.27 2.91 32.49
CA ALA A 185 5.34 1.97 32.17
C ALA A 185 5.95 1.31 33.43
N GLN A 186 6.10 2.08 34.51
CA GLN A 186 6.55 1.58 35.81
C GLN A 186 5.54 0.59 36.40
N GLN A 187 4.25 0.89 36.32
CA GLN A 187 3.18 0.00 36.77
C GLN A 187 3.18 -1.31 35.97
N LEU A 188 3.26 -1.24 34.64
CA LEU A 188 3.33 -2.41 33.76
C LEU A 188 4.55 -3.29 34.08
N THR A 189 5.71 -2.65 34.30
CA THR A 189 6.94 -3.36 34.70
C THR A 189 6.76 -4.05 36.06
N ALA A 190 6.12 -3.38 37.03
CA ALA A 190 5.82 -3.95 38.35
C ALA A 190 4.83 -5.12 38.28
N CYS A 191 3.90 -5.10 37.32
CA CYS A 191 3.01 -6.21 36.99
C CYS A 191 3.71 -7.37 36.25
N GLY A 192 5.01 -7.25 35.96
CA GLY A 192 5.81 -8.30 35.33
C GLY A 192 5.60 -8.41 33.82
N LEU A 193 5.32 -7.28 33.14
CA LEU A 193 5.32 -7.21 31.69
C LEU A 193 6.69 -7.63 31.15
N ARG A 194 6.68 -8.56 30.18
CA ARG A 194 7.91 -9.02 29.56
C ARG A 194 8.24 -8.23 28.29
N PRO A 195 9.53 -8.14 27.96
CA PRO A 195 10.00 -7.83 26.62
C PRO A 195 9.18 -8.38 25.45
N GLY A 196 8.68 -7.49 24.58
CA GLY A 196 7.93 -7.83 23.37
C GLY A 196 6.55 -8.43 23.61
N GLU A 197 6.08 -8.46 24.86
CA GLU A 197 4.77 -9.02 25.20
C GLU A 197 3.64 -8.09 24.74
N PRO A 198 2.61 -8.61 24.04
CA PRO A 198 1.44 -7.82 23.67
C PRO A 198 0.62 -7.37 24.88
N VAL A 199 0.26 -6.09 24.92
CA VAL A 199 -0.65 -5.50 25.91
C VAL A 199 -1.85 -4.92 25.17
N ALA A 200 -3.05 -5.35 25.53
CA ALA A 200 -4.24 -4.85 24.87
C ALA A 200 -4.60 -3.43 25.32
N ILE A 201 -5.04 -2.59 24.39
CA ILE A 201 -5.66 -1.30 24.67
C ILE A 201 -7.14 -1.42 24.27
N TRP A 202 -8.02 -1.38 25.27
CA TRP A 202 -9.46 -1.43 25.07
C TRP A 202 -10.08 -0.18 25.71
N MET A 203 -10.20 0.88 24.90
CA MET A 203 -10.59 2.23 25.31
C MET A 203 -11.27 2.96 24.17
N ASP A 204 -12.17 3.88 24.53
CA ASP A 204 -12.66 4.90 23.62
C ASP A 204 -11.56 5.89 23.23
N LYS A 205 -11.76 6.60 22.11
CA LYS A 205 -10.84 7.61 21.59
C LYS A 205 -10.60 8.71 22.64
N GLY A 206 -9.35 8.98 22.97
CA GLY A 206 -8.99 9.97 24.00
C GLY A 206 -7.49 10.09 24.21
N TRP A 207 -7.08 11.00 25.10
CA TRP A 207 -5.67 11.20 25.45
C TRP A 207 -5.09 9.97 26.18
N GLU A 208 -5.94 9.18 26.83
CA GLU A 208 -5.61 7.94 27.53
C GLU A 208 -5.01 6.90 26.57
N GLN A 209 -5.53 6.81 25.33
CA GLN A 209 -4.98 5.92 24.31
C GLN A 209 -3.54 6.29 23.96
N VAL A 210 -3.23 7.59 23.89
CA VAL A 210 -1.88 8.09 23.63
C VAL A 210 -0.95 7.69 24.78
N VAL A 211 -1.35 7.96 26.02
CA VAL A 211 -0.59 7.56 27.22
C VAL A 211 -0.39 6.04 27.29
N ALA A 212 -1.42 5.26 26.96
CA ALA A 212 -1.38 3.80 26.92
C ALA A 212 -0.33 3.27 25.94
N VAL A 213 -0.35 3.77 24.70
CA VAL A 213 0.62 3.39 23.67
C VAL A 213 2.05 3.69 24.13
N PHE A 214 2.33 4.92 24.57
CA PHE A 214 3.69 5.27 25.00
C PHE A 214 4.11 4.51 26.26
N GLY A 215 3.21 4.30 27.23
CA GLY A 215 3.51 3.54 28.44
C GLY A 215 3.85 2.08 28.16
N ILE A 216 3.16 1.43 27.22
CA ILE A 216 3.46 0.06 26.79
C ILE A 216 4.84 0.00 26.14
N LEU A 217 5.10 0.89 25.17
CA LEU A 217 6.37 0.89 24.44
C LEU A 217 7.56 1.22 25.35
N MET A 218 7.39 2.16 26.28
CA MET A 218 8.40 2.52 27.29
C MET A 218 8.64 1.41 28.32
N ALA A 219 7.66 0.53 28.56
CA ALA A 219 7.85 -0.68 29.34
C ALA A 219 8.46 -1.83 28.52
N GLY A 220 8.64 -1.64 27.21
CA GLY A 220 9.22 -2.61 26.28
C GLY A 220 8.26 -3.71 25.84
N GLY A 221 6.95 -3.49 25.97
CA GLY A 221 5.91 -4.34 25.38
C GLY A 221 5.48 -3.84 24.00
N ALA A 222 4.57 -4.58 23.38
CA ALA A 222 3.95 -4.22 22.11
C ALA A 222 2.48 -3.88 22.32
N TYR A 223 1.98 -2.77 21.77
CA TYR A 223 0.56 -2.42 21.96
C TYR A 223 -0.33 -3.18 20.97
N LEU A 224 -1.51 -3.59 21.44
CA LEU A 224 -2.52 -4.30 20.66
C LEU A 224 -3.88 -3.61 20.85
N PRO A 225 -4.35 -2.80 19.90
CA PRO A 225 -5.62 -2.12 20.05
C PRO A 225 -6.81 -3.05 19.80
N VAL A 226 -7.83 -2.93 20.65
CA VAL A 226 -9.11 -3.62 20.51
C VAL A 226 -10.22 -2.57 20.59
N ASP A 227 -11.00 -2.44 19.52
CA ASP A 227 -12.05 -1.42 19.42
C ASP A 227 -13.22 -1.75 20.36
N THR A 228 -13.65 -0.77 21.14
CA THR A 228 -14.76 -0.85 22.10
C THR A 228 -16.11 -1.07 21.41
N ALA A 229 -16.24 -0.69 20.14
CA ALA A 229 -17.43 -0.94 19.36
C ALA A 229 -17.57 -2.41 18.90
N GLN A 230 -16.53 -3.24 19.06
CA GLN A 230 -16.59 -4.65 18.68
C GLN A 230 -17.36 -5.47 19.73
N PRO A 231 -18.12 -6.50 19.32
CA PRO A 231 -18.78 -7.40 20.28
C PRO A 231 -17.78 -8.05 21.24
N ALA A 232 -18.17 -8.22 22.52
CA ALA A 232 -17.32 -8.82 23.54
C ALA A 232 -16.70 -10.17 23.14
N ALA A 233 -17.46 -11.04 22.46
CA ALA A 233 -16.93 -12.31 21.95
C ALA A 233 -15.73 -12.15 20.99
N ARG A 234 -15.74 -11.09 20.16
CA ARG A 234 -14.63 -10.77 19.26
C ARG A 234 -13.44 -10.21 20.02
N ARG A 235 -13.68 -9.31 20.98
CA ARG A 235 -12.65 -8.78 21.90
C ARG A 235 -11.94 -9.94 22.62
N ASP A 236 -12.71 -10.85 23.22
CA ASP A 236 -12.19 -11.96 24.01
C ASP A 236 -11.40 -12.96 23.13
N THR A 237 -11.86 -13.18 21.89
CA THR A 237 -11.12 -14.00 20.91
C THR A 237 -9.75 -13.38 20.59
N ILE A 238 -9.69 -12.07 20.34
CA ILE A 238 -8.43 -11.37 20.05
C ILE A 238 -7.49 -11.43 21.26
N ILE A 239 -8.02 -11.18 22.47
CA ILE A 239 -7.25 -11.25 23.72
C ILE A 239 -6.65 -12.65 23.92
N ALA A 240 -7.45 -13.70 23.70
CA ALA A 240 -7.02 -15.08 23.86
C ALA A 240 -5.99 -15.49 22.80
N ASP A 241 -6.23 -15.16 21.52
CA ASP A 241 -5.34 -15.47 20.40
C ASP A 241 -3.96 -14.82 20.57
N ALA A 242 -3.93 -13.57 21.03
CA ALA A 242 -2.70 -12.84 21.28
C ALA A 242 -2.00 -13.21 22.60
N GLY A 243 -2.60 -14.06 23.43
CA GLY A 243 -2.04 -14.44 24.74
C GLY A 243 -1.91 -13.26 25.70
N VAL A 244 -2.77 -12.25 25.57
CA VAL A 244 -2.73 -11.02 26.37
C VAL A 244 -3.02 -11.34 27.83
N ARG A 245 -2.19 -10.82 28.74
CA ARG A 245 -2.39 -10.92 30.21
C ARG A 245 -2.84 -9.62 30.86
N THR A 246 -2.63 -8.49 30.18
CA THR A 246 -2.93 -7.15 30.70
C THR A 246 -3.74 -6.37 29.68
N VAL A 247 -4.84 -5.79 30.13
CA VAL A 247 -5.69 -4.89 29.33
C VAL A 247 -5.62 -3.50 29.93
N LEU A 248 -5.15 -2.53 29.15
CA LEU A 248 -5.27 -1.13 29.50
C LEU A 248 -6.66 -0.63 29.11
N THR A 249 -7.33 0.07 30.01
CA THR A 249 -8.68 0.61 29.80
C THR A 249 -8.89 1.95 30.53
N GLN A 250 -10.04 2.58 30.33
CA GLN A 250 -10.47 3.73 31.13
C GLN A 250 -11.23 3.22 32.37
N SER A 251 -11.10 3.91 33.51
CA SER A 251 -11.70 3.47 34.78
C SER A 251 -13.21 3.21 34.67
N TRP A 252 -13.93 4.15 34.08
CA TRP A 252 -15.37 4.05 33.88
C TRP A 252 -15.77 2.90 32.95
N LEU A 253 -14.94 2.56 31.97
CA LEU A 253 -15.20 1.45 31.05
C LEU A 253 -14.97 0.09 31.71
N ALA A 254 -13.96 0.01 32.59
CA ALA A 254 -13.69 -1.18 33.40
C ALA A 254 -14.84 -1.53 34.36
N GLU A 255 -15.64 -0.54 34.77
CA GLU A 255 -16.82 -0.74 35.63
C GLU A 255 -18.05 -1.20 34.84
N LEU A 256 -18.10 -0.92 33.53
CA LEU A 256 -19.28 -1.17 32.70
C LEU A 256 -19.30 -2.56 32.06
N GLU A 257 -18.15 -3.14 31.74
CA GLU A 257 -18.09 -4.46 31.12
C GLU A 257 -17.15 -5.42 31.83
N ASP A 258 -17.59 -6.68 31.91
CA ASP A 258 -16.75 -7.78 32.36
C ASP A 258 -15.70 -8.13 31.30
N LEU A 259 -14.43 -8.05 31.71
CA LEU A 259 -13.30 -8.58 30.96
C LEU A 259 -13.06 -10.06 31.32
N PRO A 260 -12.40 -10.85 30.44
CA PRO A 260 -12.05 -12.23 30.75
C PRO A 260 -11.28 -12.34 32.08
N SER A 261 -11.59 -13.34 32.91
CA SER A 261 -10.90 -13.55 34.20
C SER A 261 -9.40 -13.87 34.07
N THR A 262 -8.94 -14.16 32.85
CA THR A 262 -7.53 -14.43 32.52
C THR A 262 -6.71 -13.16 32.33
N VAL A 263 -7.34 -11.98 32.27
CA VAL A 263 -6.64 -10.70 32.11
C VAL A 263 -6.74 -9.81 33.34
N SER A 264 -5.73 -8.98 33.56
CA SER A 264 -5.72 -7.94 34.58
C SER A 264 -5.99 -6.57 33.94
N PRO A 265 -7.12 -5.90 34.26
CA PRO A 265 -7.37 -4.55 33.80
C PRO A 265 -6.48 -3.54 34.53
N VAL A 266 -6.03 -2.52 33.80
CA VAL A 266 -5.31 -1.37 34.35
C VAL A 266 -5.96 -0.10 33.83
N ALA A 267 -6.53 0.70 34.73
CA ALA A 267 -7.14 1.98 34.41
C ALA A 267 -6.06 3.05 34.17
N VAL A 268 -5.98 3.59 32.96
CA VAL A 268 -4.93 4.54 32.55
C VAL A 268 -5.16 5.95 33.08
N ASP A 269 -6.40 6.37 33.21
CA ASP A 269 -6.81 7.66 33.79
C ASP A 269 -6.57 7.75 35.31
N LEU A 270 -6.42 6.61 35.98
CA LEU A 270 -6.05 6.51 37.40
C LEU A 270 -4.55 6.29 37.61
N ALA A 271 -3.79 6.04 36.54
CA ALA A 271 -2.34 5.91 36.63
C ALA A 271 -1.73 7.26 37.03
N GLY A 272 -1.03 7.28 38.16
CA GLY A 272 -0.36 8.49 38.64
C GLY A 272 0.81 8.91 37.74
N GLU A 273 1.17 10.18 37.80
CA GLU A 273 2.40 10.67 37.16
C GLU A 273 3.63 10.12 37.89
N ALA A 274 4.67 9.74 37.14
CA ALA A 274 5.91 9.27 37.75
C ALA A 274 6.54 10.37 38.61
N THR A 275 6.93 10.03 39.84
CA THR A 275 7.59 10.95 40.79
C THR A 275 9.11 10.96 40.65
N ALA A 276 9.70 10.05 39.86
CA ALA A 276 11.13 9.97 39.59
C ALA A 276 11.41 9.43 38.19
N ASP A 277 12.45 9.98 37.55
CA ASP A 277 13.08 9.45 36.34
C ASP A 277 13.81 8.14 36.70
N ARG A 278 13.14 7.01 36.52
CA ARG A 278 13.82 5.71 36.40
C ARG A 278 13.74 5.27 34.96
N PRO A 279 14.86 4.83 34.34
CA PRO A 279 14.81 4.29 33.00
C PRO A 279 13.93 3.04 33.01
N THR A 280 12.81 3.10 32.29
CA THR A 280 11.91 1.97 32.08
C THR A 280 12.43 1.17 30.88
N ALA A 281 12.60 -0.14 31.09
CA ALA A 281 12.99 -1.19 30.16
C ALA A 281 14.47 -1.28 29.70
N ALA A 282 14.90 -2.53 29.49
CA ALA A 282 16.18 -2.90 28.91
C ALA A 282 16.30 -2.42 27.46
N ARG A 283 17.53 -2.16 27.00
CA ARG A 283 17.82 -1.78 25.60
C ARG A 283 17.15 -2.76 24.64
N ARG A 284 16.44 -2.22 23.65
CA ARG A 284 15.73 -2.94 22.61
C ARG A 284 16.48 -2.90 21.30
N ASP A 285 16.18 -3.87 20.46
CA ASP A 285 16.53 -3.81 19.05
C ASP A 285 15.41 -3.05 18.29
N PRO A 286 15.72 -2.12 17.37
CA PRO A 286 14.72 -1.53 16.49
C PRO A 286 13.89 -2.55 15.69
N ASP A 287 14.40 -3.77 15.50
CA ASP A 287 13.68 -4.85 14.82
C ASP A 287 12.75 -5.64 15.76
N ASP A 288 12.72 -5.30 17.06
CA ASP A 288 11.74 -5.84 18.02
C ASP A 288 10.31 -5.38 17.67
N LEU A 289 9.32 -6.19 18.09
CA LEU A 289 7.90 -5.93 17.93
C LEU A 289 7.45 -4.63 18.63
N ALA A 290 6.86 -3.71 17.87
CA ALA A 290 6.27 -2.48 18.38
C ALA A 290 4.76 -2.61 18.63
N TYR A 291 4.04 -3.24 17.70
CA TYR A 291 2.60 -3.38 17.81
C TYR A 291 2.04 -4.56 17.02
N VAL A 292 0.83 -4.95 17.41
CA VAL A 292 0.02 -5.94 16.71
C VAL A 292 -1.33 -5.33 16.37
N ILE A 293 -1.67 -5.23 15.09
CA ILE A 293 -3.00 -4.77 14.64
C ILE A 293 -3.75 -5.93 13.99
N TYR A 294 -4.96 -6.18 14.47
CA TYR A 294 -5.83 -7.24 13.92
C TYR A 294 -6.61 -6.73 12.72
N THR A 295 -6.48 -7.41 11.58
CA THR A 295 -7.22 -7.11 10.35
C THR A 295 -8.31 -8.14 10.07
N SER A 296 -9.32 -7.76 9.30
CA SER A 296 -10.33 -8.67 8.76
C SER A 296 -9.65 -9.67 7.80
N GLY A 297 -9.45 -10.91 8.24
CA GLY A 297 -8.92 -11.95 7.37
C GLY A 297 -9.91 -12.30 6.25
N SER A 298 -9.41 -12.60 5.05
CA SER A 298 -10.25 -13.05 3.91
C SER A 298 -11.04 -14.33 4.22
N THR A 299 -10.60 -15.12 5.20
CA THR A 299 -11.27 -16.34 5.70
C THR A 299 -12.29 -16.07 6.80
N GLY A 300 -12.52 -14.81 7.19
CA GLY A 300 -13.39 -14.41 8.30
C GLY A 300 -12.74 -14.46 9.69
N THR A 301 -11.60 -15.14 9.84
CA THR A 301 -10.82 -15.17 11.09
C THR A 301 -9.89 -13.95 11.15
N PRO A 302 -9.97 -13.11 12.19
CA PRO A 302 -9.04 -12.00 12.40
C PRO A 302 -7.58 -12.49 12.42
N LYS A 303 -6.66 -11.70 11.88
CA LYS A 303 -5.22 -12.00 11.89
C LYS A 303 -4.44 -10.83 12.49
N GLY A 304 -3.59 -11.10 13.48
CA GLY A 304 -2.74 -10.09 14.11
C GLY A 304 -1.47 -9.84 13.29
N VAL A 305 -1.34 -8.65 12.69
CA VAL A 305 -0.15 -8.27 11.93
C VAL A 305 0.91 -7.70 12.88
N MET A 306 2.09 -8.31 12.90
CA MET A 306 3.21 -7.92 13.78
C MET A 306 4.15 -6.94 13.09
N ILE A 307 4.28 -5.72 13.62
CA ILE A 307 5.13 -4.66 13.05
C ILE A 307 6.26 -4.31 14.01
N SER A 308 7.49 -4.21 13.49
CA SER A 308 8.65 -3.79 14.28
C SER A 308 8.73 -2.28 14.45
N HIS A 309 9.52 -1.83 15.43
CA HIS A 309 9.76 -0.40 15.63
C HIS A 309 10.37 0.27 14.38
N ARG A 310 11.40 -0.34 13.78
CA ARG A 310 12.11 0.17 12.62
C ARG A 310 11.18 0.32 11.42
N ALA A 311 10.33 -0.68 11.16
CA ALA A 311 9.46 -0.67 10.01
C ALA A 311 8.45 0.48 10.06
N ALA A 312 7.79 0.67 11.21
CA ALA A 312 6.88 1.78 11.41
C ALA A 312 7.59 3.15 11.41
N LEU A 313 8.74 3.25 12.08
CA LEU A 313 9.50 4.50 12.18
C LEU A 313 10.03 4.94 10.80
N ASN A 314 10.46 4.00 9.95
CA ASN A 314 10.89 4.29 8.58
C ASN A 314 9.78 4.98 7.77
N THR A 315 8.56 4.45 7.84
CA THR A 315 7.41 5.05 7.16
C THR A 315 7.09 6.44 7.72
N VAL A 316 7.05 6.57 9.05
CA VAL A 316 6.75 7.85 9.73
C VAL A 316 7.76 8.94 9.35
N GLU A 317 9.06 8.63 9.40
CA GLU A 317 10.11 9.58 9.05
C GLU A 317 10.09 9.96 7.57
N ASP A 318 9.81 9.01 6.66
CA ASP A 318 9.72 9.33 5.23
C ASP A 318 8.58 10.30 4.95
N ILE A 319 7.39 10.04 5.48
CA ILE A 319 6.22 10.91 5.28
C ILE A 319 6.47 12.30 5.84
N ASN A 320 6.98 12.40 7.07
CA ASN A 320 7.29 13.69 7.68
C ASN A 320 8.31 14.48 6.86
N ARG A 321 9.40 13.84 6.41
CA ARG A 321 10.43 14.49 5.59
C ARG A 321 9.88 14.89 4.21
N ARG A 322 9.13 14.00 3.56
CA ARG A 322 8.64 14.17 2.19
C ARG A 322 7.64 15.31 2.08
N PHE A 323 6.79 15.50 3.09
CA PHE A 323 5.73 16.51 3.08
C PHE A 323 5.95 17.63 4.11
N ALA A 324 7.20 17.76 4.58
CA ALA A 324 7.67 18.77 5.50
C ALA A 324 6.75 18.95 6.72
N VAL A 325 6.38 17.84 7.38
CA VAL A 325 5.65 17.87 8.65
C VAL A 325 6.64 18.17 9.77
N ASP A 326 6.43 19.28 10.47
CA ASP A 326 7.36 19.82 11.47
C ASP A 326 6.65 20.26 12.76
N GLU A 327 7.38 20.85 13.72
CA GLU A 327 6.84 21.27 15.01
C GLU A 327 5.70 22.31 14.96
N ARG A 328 5.49 22.97 13.83
CA ARG A 328 4.41 23.97 13.63
C ARG A 328 3.08 23.30 13.29
N ASP A 329 3.12 22.03 12.90
CA ASP A 329 1.94 21.32 12.43
C ASP A 329 1.03 20.83 13.56
N ARG A 330 -0.22 20.65 13.16
CA ARG A 330 -1.28 20.11 13.99
C ARG A 330 -2.02 19.07 13.18
N VAL A 331 -1.95 17.81 13.60
CA VAL A 331 -2.55 16.68 12.91
C VAL A 331 -3.85 16.32 13.60
N LEU A 332 -4.94 16.16 12.85
CA LEU A 332 -6.20 15.64 13.38
C LEU A 332 -6.18 14.11 13.38
N GLY A 333 -6.18 13.49 14.56
CA GLY A 333 -6.10 12.05 14.73
C GLY A 333 -7.45 11.36 14.63
N ILE A 334 -7.99 11.20 13.43
CA ILE A 334 -9.34 10.66 13.17
C ILE A 334 -9.35 9.12 13.26
N ALA A 335 -8.25 8.46 12.90
CA ALA A 335 -8.25 7.01 12.74
C ALA A 335 -8.50 6.30 14.07
N GLY A 336 -9.35 5.28 14.08
CA GLY A 336 -9.48 4.40 15.24
C GLY A 336 -8.16 3.70 15.53
N LEU A 337 -7.81 3.49 16.80
CA LEU A 337 -6.52 2.90 17.17
C LEU A 337 -6.32 1.49 16.57
N GLY A 338 -7.42 0.77 16.29
CA GLY A 338 -7.42 -0.51 15.58
C GLY A 338 -7.06 -0.45 14.10
N PHE A 339 -6.88 0.73 13.52
CA PHE A 339 -6.45 0.94 12.14
C PHE A 339 -5.00 1.42 12.12
N ASP A 340 -4.21 0.92 11.17
CA ASP A 340 -2.80 1.28 11.01
C ASP A 340 -2.57 2.77 10.71
N LEU A 341 -3.53 3.46 10.10
CA LEU A 341 -3.48 4.93 9.92
C LEU A 341 -3.28 5.67 11.26
N SER A 342 -3.77 5.12 12.37
CA SER A 342 -3.59 5.72 13.70
C SER A 342 -2.14 5.72 14.17
N VAL A 343 -1.29 4.85 13.61
CA VAL A 343 0.14 4.83 13.90
C VAL A 343 0.76 6.15 13.42
N TYR A 344 0.40 6.61 12.22
CA TYR A 344 0.85 7.94 11.77
C TYR A 344 0.20 9.07 12.58
N ASP A 345 -1.10 8.99 12.90
CA ASP A 345 -1.75 10.01 13.75
C ASP A 345 -1.01 10.22 15.07
N LEU A 346 -0.50 9.14 15.67
CA LEU A 346 0.25 9.19 16.93
C LEU A 346 1.70 9.62 16.71
N PHE A 347 2.46 8.87 15.91
CA PHE A 347 3.91 9.00 15.86
C PHE A 347 4.39 10.06 14.85
N GLY A 348 3.61 10.33 13.80
CA GLY A 348 3.87 11.38 12.80
C GLY A 348 4.11 12.75 13.45
N PRO A 349 3.08 13.38 14.04
CA PRO A 349 3.23 14.69 14.67
C PRO A 349 4.15 14.64 15.89
N LEU A 350 4.01 13.61 16.73
CA LEU A 350 4.70 13.60 18.03
C LEU A 350 6.22 13.41 17.90
N ALA A 351 6.70 12.73 16.85
CA ALA A 351 8.14 12.58 16.60
C ALA A 351 8.83 13.92 16.24
N VAL A 352 8.10 14.84 15.62
CA VAL A 352 8.66 16.13 15.15
C VAL A 352 8.40 17.30 16.10
N GLY A 353 7.60 17.11 17.15
CA GLY A 353 7.27 18.18 18.10
C GLY A 353 5.93 18.87 17.81
N ALA A 354 5.17 18.39 16.82
CA ALA A 354 3.85 18.88 16.47
C ALA A 354 2.78 18.49 17.50
N THR A 355 1.56 19.00 17.31
CA THR A 355 0.41 18.68 18.17
C THR A 355 -0.51 17.65 17.50
N LEU A 356 -0.89 16.62 18.23
CA LEU A 356 -1.99 15.71 17.90
C LEU A 356 -3.30 16.25 18.47
N VAL A 357 -4.25 16.58 17.60
CA VAL A 357 -5.61 17.00 17.94
C VAL A 357 -6.53 15.79 17.87
N LEU A 358 -7.27 15.50 18.92
CA LEU A 358 -8.17 14.34 19.00
C LEU A 358 -9.63 14.78 19.06
N PRO A 359 -10.53 14.13 18.29
CA PRO A 359 -11.97 14.36 18.41
C PRO A 359 -12.54 13.77 19.71
N GLN A 360 -13.72 14.24 20.09
CA GLN A 360 -14.49 13.61 21.16
C GLN A 360 -14.93 12.22 20.70
N SER A 361 -14.95 11.25 21.61
CA SER A 361 -15.19 9.84 21.28
C SER A 361 -16.56 9.58 20.65
N ASP A 362 -17.59 10.28 21.12
CA ASP A 362 -18.98 10.22 20.67
C ASP A 362 -19.24 10.94 19.33
N ARG A 363 -18.41 11.94 19.00
CA ARG A 363 -18.47 12.71 17.74
C ARG A 363 -17.37 12.32 16.74
N ARG A 364 -16.72 11.16 16.90
CA ARG A 364 -15.59 10.73 16.05
C ARG A 364 -15.90 10.70 14.55
N GLY A 365 -17.17 10.45 14.18
CA GLY A 365 -17.65 10.34 12.80
C GLY A 365 -18.39 11.56 12.28
N ASP A 366 -18.38 12.67 13.02
CA ASP A 366 -19.16 13.86 12.75
C ASP A 366 -18.32 14.92 12.00
N PRO A 367 -18.64 15.24 10.73
CA PRO A 367 -17.88 16.22 9.96
C PRO A 367 -18.00 17.64 10.50
N SER A 368 -19.09 17.98 11.22
CA SER A 368 -19.20 19.28 11.88
C SER A 368 -18.18 19.42 13.00
N HIS A 369 -17.99 18.36 13.79
CA HIS A 369 -16.97 18.31 14.84
C HIS A 369 -15.56 18.40 14.27
N TRP A 370 -15.29 17.73 13.14
CA TRP A 370 -13.99 17.85 12.48
C TRP A 370 -13.71 19.28 12.02
N ALA A 371 -14.69 19.96 11.41
CA ALA A 371 -14.55 21.36 11.01
C ALA A 371 -14.35 22.30 12.21
N GLU A 372 -15.07 22.08 13.32
CA GLU A 372 -14.86 22.79 14.58
C GLU A 372 -13.40 22.66 15.07
N LEU A 373 -12.85 21.45 15.10
CA LEU A 373 -11.46 21.22 15.54
C LEU A 373 -10.44 21.86 14.59
N VAL A 374 -10.69 21.79 13.27
CA VAL A 374 -9.83 22.41 12.27
C VAL A 374 -9.74 23.92 12.52
N ARG A 375 -10.89 24.57 12.70
CA ARG A 375 -10.97 26.01 12.97
C ARG A 375 -10.40 26.39 14.33
N ASP A 376 -10.85 25.73 15.39
CA ASP A 376 -10.58 26.15 16.77
C ASP A 376 -9.16 25.81 17.22
N PHE A 377 -8.57 24.75 16.65
CA PHE A 377 -7.20 24.33 16.95
C PHE A 377 -6.22 24.57 15.81
N GLY A 378 -6.65 25.09 14.66
CA GLY A 378 -5.77 25.39 13.52
C GLY A 378 -5.09 24.13 12.97
N VAL A 379 -5.86 23.07 12.75
CA VAL A 379 -5.33 21.80 12.20
C VAL A 379 -4.72 22.05 10.82
N THR A 380 -3.48 21.63 10.62
CA THR A 380 -2.75 21.83 9.37
C THR A 380 -2.66 20.57 8.51
N VAL A 381 -2.75 19.39 9.14
CA VAL A 381 -2.61 18.09 8.46
C VAL A 381 -3.84 17.23 8.73
N TRP A 382 -4.45 16.78 7.63
CA TRP A 382 -5.57 15.86 7.60
C TRP A 382 -5.09 14.46 7.17
N ASN A 383 -5.42 13.43 7.92
CA ASN A 383 -5.09 12.04 7.58
C ASN A 383 -6.35 11.17 7.66
N SER A 384 -6.83 10.63 6.53
CA SER A 384 -8.10 9.89 6.51
C SER A 384 -8.27 8.97 5.31
N VAL A 385 -9.38 8.22 5.32
CA VAL A 385 -9.91 7.59 4.10
C VAL A 385 -10.63 8.59 3.20
N PRO A 386 -10.77 8.34 1.88
CA PRO A 386 -11.39 9.28 0.94
C PRO A 386 -12.82 9.67 1.34
N GLY A 387 -13.60 8.72 1.85
CA GLY A 387 -14.98 8.96 2.28
C GLY A 387 -15.09 10.00 3.40
N GLN A 388 -14.13 10.05 4.33
CA GLN A 388 -14.14 11.02 5.42
C GLN A 388 -13.78 12.43 4.92
N LEU A 389 -12.81 12.57 4.01
CA LEU A 389 -12.53 13.85 3.36
C LEU A 389 -13.74 14.33 2.54
N HIS A 390 -14.43 13.42 1.86
CA HIS A 390 -15.65 13.76 1.12
C HIS A 390 -16.75 14.28 2.05
N MET A 391 -16.98 13.62 3.20
CA MET A 391 -17.92 14.08 4.23
C MET A 391 -17.57 15.48 4.76
N LEU A 392 -16.27 15.76 4.99
CA LEU A 392 -15.82 17.10 5.36
C LEU A 392 -16.15 18.12 4.26
N CYS A 393 -15.84 17.81 3.00
CA CYS A 393 -16.13 18.70 1.87
C CYS A 393 -17.63 18.97 1.70
N ASP A 394 -18.48 17.95 1.89
CA ASP A 394 -19.94 18.10 1.85
C ASP A 394 -20.43 19.04 2.96
N TRP A 395 -19.89 18.90 4.17
CA TRP A 395 -20.22 19.79 5.30
C TRP A 395 -19.77 21.23 5.04
N LEU A 396 -18.52 21.44 4.62
CA LEU A 396 -18.00 22.78 4.31
C LEU A 396 -18.80 23.49 3.21
N ARG A 397 -19.31 22.74 2.21
CA ARG A 397 -20.21 23.29 1.18
C ARG A 397 -21.55 23.79 1.73
N SER A 398 -22.02 23.21 2.83
CA SER A 398 -23.29 23.60 3.44
C SER A 398 -23.19 24.82 4.37
N GLU A 399 -21.97 25.21 4.76
CA GLU A 399 -21.70 26.32 5.67
C GLU A 399 -21.26 27.58 4.91
N PRO A 400 -21.40 28.78 5.52
CA PRO A 400 -20.86 30.01 4.95
C PRO A 400 -19.33 29.90 4.79
N PRO A 401 -18.73 30.45 3.71
CA PRO A 401 -17.29 30.41 3.53
C PRO A 401 -16.58 31.04 4.74
N THR A 402 -15.69 30.26 5.36
CA THR A 402 -14.82 30.72 6.43
C THR A 402 -13.38 30.87 5.91
N ASP A 403 -12.60 31.75 6.53
CA ASP A 403 -11.16 31.87 6.25
C ASP A 403 -10.39 30.78 7.05
N ASP A 404 -10.78 29.53 6.85
CA ASP A 404 -10.36 28.34 7.61
C ASP A 404 -9.11 27.66 7.04
N GLY A 405 -8.31 28.42 6.28
CA GLY A 405 -7.12 28.00 5.51
C GLY A 405 -5.91 27.52 6.32
N SER A 406 -6.11 26.85 7.45
CA SER A 406 -5.04 26.20 8.21
C SER A 406 -4.62 24.87 7.60
N LEU A 407 -5.55 24.13 6.98
CA LEU A 407 -5.26 22.85 6.31
C LEU A 407 -4.36 23.06 5.09
N ARG A 408 -3.13 22.56 5.18
CA ARG A 408 -2.15 22.61 4.09
C ARG A 408 -1.93 21.25 3.41
N LEU A 409 -2.18 20.15 4.12
CA LEU A 409 -1.84 18.80 3.66
C LEU A 409 -2.95 17.80 4.01
N ALA A 410 -3.40 17.04 3.00
CA ALA A 410 -4.31 15.92 3.15
C ALA A 410 -3.64 14.62 2.69
N LEU A 411 -3.42 13.72 3.64
CA LEU A 411 -2.91 12.37 3.45
C LEU A 411 -4.11 11.41 3.31
N ILE A 412 -4.35 10.92 2.10
CA ILE A 412 -5.56 10.15 1.77
C ILE A 412 -5.19 8.73 1.36
N SER A 413 -5.76 7.75 2.04
CA SER A 413 -5.41 6.33 1.82
C SER A 413 -6.50 5.36 2.27
N GLY A 414 -6.25 4.06 2.14
CA GLY A 414 -7.13 3.01 2.67
C GLY A 414 -8.30 2.62 1.75
N ASP A 415 -8.66 3.44 0.77
CA ASP A 415 -9.70 3.12 -0.22
C ASP A 415 -9.42 3.79 -1.58
N TRP A 416 -10.24 3.47 -2.57
CA TRP A 416 -10.23 4.08 -3.89
C TRP A 416 -10.47 5.59 -3.82
N ILE A 417 -9.58 6.38 -4.42
CA ILE A 417 -9.70 7.85 -4.48
C ILE A 417 -10.36 8.25 -5.81
N PRO A 418 -11.59 8.79 -5.79
CA PRO A 418 -12.25 9.27 -7.00
C PRO A 418 -11.49 10.45 -7.60
N VAL A 419 -11.39 10.51 -8.93
CA VAL A 419 -10.74 11.61 -9.65
C VAL A 419 -11.37 12.98 -9.38
N SER A 420 -12.64 13.02 -8.98
CA SER A 420 -13.33 14.28 -8.64
C SER A 420 -12.97 14.84 -7.26
N LEU A 421 -12.53 14.00 -6.32
CA LEU A 421 -12.35 14.39 -4.92
C LEU A 421 -11.25 15.46 -4.73
N PRO A 422 -10.07 15.37 -5.40
CA PRO A 422 -9.03 16.38 -5.22
C PRO A 422 -9.47 17.78 -5.61
N ASP A 423 -10.14 17.94 -6.75
CA ASP A 423 -10.58 19.26 -7.22
C ASP A 423 -11.72 19.80 -6.35
N GLN A 424 -12.67 18.96 -5.93
CA GLN A 424 -13.71 19.34 -4.95
C GLN A 424 -13.13 19.86 -3.63
N ALA A 425 -12.06 19.23 -3.14
CA ALA A 425 -11.41 19.65 -1.90
C ALA A 425 -10.66 20.97 -2.09
N ARG A 426 -9.95 21.17 -3.22
CA ARG A 426 -9.22 22.42 -3.51
C ARG A 426 -10.12 23.62 -3.79
N GLU A 427 -11.32 23.39 -4.32
CA GLU A 427 -12.33 24.45 -4.47
C GLU A 427 -12.73 25.05 -3.11
N LEU A 428 -12.78 24.23 -2.06
CA LEU A 428 -13.17 24.63 -0.70
C LEU A 428 -11.97 25.07 0.14
N LEU A 429 -10.82 24.44 -0.07
CA LEU A 429 -9.59 24.66 0.67
C LEU A 429 -8.46 25.04 -0.31
N PRO A 430 -8.42 26.29 -0.79
CA PRO A 430 -7.39 26.73 -1.73
C PRO A 430 -6.00 26.59 -1.12
N GLY A 431 -5.12 25.83 -1.78
CA GLY A 431 -3.76 25.57 -1.31
C GLY A 431 -3.58 24.24 -0.57
N LEU A 432 -4.64 23.45 -0.41
CA LEU A 432 -4.54 22.09 0.11
C LEU A 432 -3.72 21.19 -0.84
N GLU A 433 -2.55 20.75 -0.38
CA GLU A 433 -1.82 19.66 -1.01
C GLU A 433 -2.50 18.34 -0.67
N ILE A 434 -2.77 17.51 -1.68
CA ILE A 434 -3.43 16.22 -1.49
C ILE A 434 -2.50 15.13 -1.98
N VAL A 435 -2.28 14.14 -1.15
CA VAL A 435 -1.39 13.02 -1.43
C VAL A 435 -2.20 11.74 -1.33
N SER A 436 -2.17 10.96 -2.41
CA SER A 436 -2.61 9.57 -2.40
C SER A 436 -1.51 8.73 -1.77
N LEU A 437 -1.84 7.99 -0.72
CA LEU A 437 -0.95 7.03 -0.07
C LEU A 437 -1.57 5.64 -0.16
N GLY A 438 -0.72 4.64 -0.37
CA GLY A 438 -1.13 3.25 -0.53
C GLY A 438 -0.24 2.30 0.26
N GLY A 439 -0.74 1.09 0.48
CA GLY A 439 -0.05 0.08 1.24
C GLY A 439 -1.02 -0.95 1.83
N ALA A 440 -0.47 -1.74 2.74
CA ALA A 440 -1.20 -2.70 3.54
C ALA A 440 -0.71 -2.60 4.99
N THR A 441 -1.50 -3.12 5.93
CA THR A 441 -1.07 -3.23 7.33
C THR A 441 0.23 -4.02 7.42
N GLU A 442 0.41 -5.04 6.58
CA GLU A 442 1.64 -5.83 6.46
C GLU A 442 2.84 -5.09 5.84
N GLY A 443 2.65 -3.86 5.35
CA GLY A 443 3.67 -2.96 4.80
C GLY A 443 3.94 -1.73 5.68
N SER A 444 3.54 -1.75 6.95
CA SER A 444 3.74 -0.66 7.91
C SER A 444 3.11 0.67 7.48
N ILE A 445 1.77 0.71 7.48
CA ILE A 445 0.90 1.86 7.16
C ILE A 445 0.85 2.12 5.65
N TRP A 446 1.95 2.62 5.10
CA TRP A 446 2.07 2.99 3.69
C TRP A 446 3.42 2.55 3.14
N SER A 447 3.40 2.22 1.86
CA SER A 447 4.57 1.75 1.12
C SER A 447 4.74 2.48 -0.22
N ILE A 448 3.72 3.24 -0.65
CA ILE A 448 3.70 3.96 -1.93
C ILE A 448 3.00 5.31 -1.78
N ALA A 449 3.44 6.32 -2.54
CA ALA A 449 2.86 7.65 -2.54
C ALA A 449 2.72 8.25 -3.94
N HIS A 450 1.65 9.02 -4.14
CA HIS A 450 1.39 9.84 -5.32
C HIS A 450 0.90 11.23 -4.89
N PRO A 451 1.77 12.25 -4.87
CA PRO A 451 1.35 13.64 -4.76
C PRO A 451 0.41 13.99 -5.91
N ILE A 452 -0.82 14.40 -5.59
CA ILE A 452 -1.84 14.66 -6.60
C ILE A 452 -1.65 16.09 -7.09
N GLY A 453 -1.24 16.23 -8.35
CA GLY A 453 -1.21 17.50 -9.07
C GLY A 453 -2.50 17.71 -9.87
N GLU A 454 -2.34 17.99 -11.17
CA GLU A 454 -3.43 17.98 -12.14
C GLU A 454 -4.02 16.57 -12.29
N VAL A 455 -5.35 16.48 -12.24
CA VAL A 455 -6.05 15.20 -12.34
C VAL A 455 -6.42 14.90 -13.78
N ASP A 456 -5.98 13.73 -14.25
CA ASP A 456 -6.43 13.16 -15.52
C ASP A 456 -7.80 12.51 -15.34
N THR A 457 -8.86 13.25 -15.69
CA THR A 457 -10.26 12.81 -15.55
C THR A 457 -10.66 11.66 -16.49
N ALA A 458 -9.80 11.30 -17.46
CA ALA A 458 -10.01 10.12 -18.29
C ALA A 458 -9.68 8.82 -17.55
N ARG A 459 -8.98 8.91 -16.40
CA ARG A 459 -8.65 7.74 -15.57
C ARG A 459 -9.82 7.35 -14.66
N PRO A 460 -9.92 6.05 -14.33
CA PRO A 460 -10.94 5.60 -13.39
C PRO A 460 -10.64 6.02 -11.94
N SER A 461 -9.37 6.31 -11.61
CA SER A 461 -8.91 6.79 -10.30
C SER A 461 -7.56 7.49 -10.33
N ILE A 462 -7.26 8.10 -9.18
CA ILE A 462 -5.92 8.55 -8.85
C ILE A 462 -4.96 7.35 -8.75
N PRO A 463 -3.78 7.42 -9.39
CA PRO A 463 -2.76 6.38 -9.31
C PRO A 463 -2.26 6.09 -7.89
N TYR A 464 -1.63 4.93 -7.73
CA TYR A 464 -1.06 4.47 -6.47
C TYR A 464 0.31 5.10 -6.19
N GLY A 465 1.10 5.35 -7.25
CA GLY A 465 2.28 6.19 -7.17
C GLY A 465 3.61 5.48 -7.28
N LYS A 466 4.58 5.92 -6.47
CA LYS A 466 5.96 5.39 -6.42
C LYS A 466 6.36 5.04 -4.99
N PRO A 467 7.25 4.06 -4.77
CA PRO A 467 7.55 3.54 -3.44
C PRO A 467 8.14 4.59 -2.49
N LEU A 468 7.93 4.38 -1.20
CA LEU A 468 8.54 5.17 -0.13
C LEU A 468 10.02 4.82 0.09
N THR A 469 10.74 5.65 0.86
CA THR A 469 12.15 5.39 1.21
C THR A 469 12.30 4.04 1.91
N ASN A 470 13.35 3.30 1.55
CA ASN A 470 13.66 1.93 1.98
C ASN A 470 12.56 0.89 1.68
N GLN A 471 11.62 1.20 0.80
CA GLN A 471 10.54 0.29 0.40
C GLN A 471 10.52 0.11 -1.11
N THR A 472 10.12 -1.07 -1.57
CA THR A 472 10.06 -1.40 -3.00
C THR A 472 8.67 -1.92 -3.34
N PHE A 473 8.28 -1.75 -4.60
CA PHE A 473 7.12 -2.46 -5.15
C PHE A 473 7.53 -3.32 -6.33
N ALA A 474 6.80 -4.42 -6.51
CA ALA A 474 6.88 -5.21 -7.73
C ALA A 474 5.49 -5.59 -8.23
N VAL A 475 5.33 -5.59 -9.55
CA VAL A 475 4.18 -6.18 -10.25
C VAL A 475 4.66 -7.48 -10.88
N LEU A 476 4.18 -8.61 -10.38
CA LEU A 476 4.66 -9.95 -10.76
C LEU A 476 3.51 -10.83 -11.29
N ASP A 477 3.86 -11.87 -12.05
CA ASP A 477 2.94 -12.97 -12.36
C ASP A 477 2.96 -14.07 -11.28
N ARG A 478 2.12 -15.10 -11.46
CA ARG A 478 2.02 -16.29 -10.58
C ARG A 478 3.32 -17.09 -10.42
N HIS A 479 4.33 -16.82 -11.23
CA HIS A 479 5.64 -17.45 -11.17
C HIS A 479 6.72 -16.47 -10.65
N LEU A 480 6.30 -15.37 -10.01
CA LEU A 480 7.15 -14.29 -9.49
C LEU A 480 7.99 -13.59 -10.57
N ARG A 481 7.52 -13.59 -11.83
CA ARG A 481 8.22 -12.91 -12.93
C ARG A 481 7.67 -11.49 -13.12
N PRO A 482 8.54 -10.49 -13.30
CA PRO A 482 8.11 -9.12 -13.58
C PRO A 482 7.17 -9.00 -14.77
N ARG A 483 6.08 -8.24 -14.60
CA ARG A 483 5.18 -7.86 -15.71
C ARG A 483 5.69 -6.61 -16.43
N PRO A 484 5.59 -6.56 -17.78
CA PRO A 484 5.84 -5.34 -18.55
C PRO A 484 4.91 -4.19 -18.18
N GLU A 485 5.28 -2.99 -18.59
CA GLU A 485 4.41 -1.81 -18.52
C GLU A 485 3.05 -2.09 -19.19
N TRP A 486 1.99 -1.49 -18.66
CA TRP A 486 0.58 -1.68 -19.06
C TRP A 486 -0.04 -3.06 -18.78
N VAL A 487 0.78 -4.05 -18.42
CA VAL A 487 0.30 -5.42 -18.22
C VAL A 487 -0.02 -5.66 -16.73
N PRO A 488 -1.27 -6.03 -16.39
CA PRO A 488 -1.64 -6.35 -15.02
C PRO A 488 -0.82 -7.51 -14.45
N GLY A 489 -0.55 -7.41 -13.15
CA GLY A 489 -0.03 -8.47 -12.29
C GLY A 489 -0.35 -8.19 -10.84
N GLU A 490 0.07 -9.10 -9.97
CA GLU A 490 -0.11 -8.95 -8.54
C GLU A 490 0.96 -8.05 -7.94
N LEU A 491 0.56 -7.23 -6.96
CA LEU A 491 1.43 -6.32 -6.24
C LEU A 491 2.14 -7.01 -5.07
N TYR A 492 3.43 -6.71 -4.96
CA TYR A 492 4.31 -7.16 -3.89
C TYR A 492 5.01 -5.96 -3.27
N ILE A 493 5.13 -5.96 -1.96
CA ILE A 493 5.84 -4.93 -1.18
C ILE A 493 7.13 -5.52 -0.64
N GLY A 494 8.26 -4.84 -0.84
CA GLY A 494 9.56 -5.20 -0.28
C GLY A 494 10.16 -4.09 0.59
N GLY A 495 11.36 -4.35 1.11
CA GLY A 495 12.13 -3.42 1.94
C GLY A 495 11.73 -3.35 3.41
N ALA A 496 12.11 -2.24 4.06
CA ALA A 496 12.09 -2.05 5.51
C ALA A 496 10.69 -1.96 6.14
N GLY A 497 9.65 -1.71 5.34
CA GLY A 497 8.27 -1.63 5.82
C GLY A 497 7.58 -2.98 6.02
N VAL A 498 8.18 -4.09 5.56
CA VAL A 498 7.53 -5.41 5.58
C VAL A 498 7.42 -5.97 7.00
N ALA A 499 6.20 -6.30 7.41
CA ALA A 499 5.85 -6.82 8.73
C ALA A 499 6.61 -8.09 9.13
N LEU A 500 6.83 -8.30 10.42
CA LEU A 500 7.48 -9.51 10.95
C LEU A 500 6.70 -10.80 10.60
N GLY A 501 5.38 -10.71 10.49
CA GLY A 501 4.50 -11.81 10.09
C GLY A 501 3.13 -11.70 10.75
N TYR A 502 2.41 -12.82 10.79
CA TYR A 502 1.16 -12.94 11.53
C TYR A 502 1.40 -13.60 12.89
N LEU A 503 0.83 -13.01 13.95
CA LEU A 503 0.94 -13.51 15.32
C LEU A 503 0.35 -14.94 15.40
N GLY A 504 1.12 -15.90 15.88
CA GLY A 504 0.67 -17.28 16.06
C GLY A 504 0.39 -18.09 14.77
N ASP A 505 0.53 -17.50 13.58
CA ASP A 505 0.15 -18.12 12.30
C ASP A 505 1.35 -18.19 11.33
N GLY A 506 2.23 -19.17 11.59
CA GLY A 506 3.43 -19.42 10.79
C GLY A 506 3.13 -19.90 9.37
N GLU A 507 2.02 -20.62 9.16
CA GLU A 507 1.62 -21.12 7.84
C GLU A 507 1.22 -19.97 6.92
N ARG A 508 0.29 -19.11 7.37
CA ARG A 508 -0.13 -17.93 6.60
C ARG A 508 1.03 -16.96 6.42
N THR A 509 1.93 -16.87 7.39
CA THR A 509 3.15 -16.05 7.28
C THR A 509 4.00 -16.56 6.12
N ALA A 510 4.29 -17.85 6.02
CA ALA A 510 5.08 -18.41 4.92
C ALA A 510 4.40 -18.26 3.55
N GLN A 511 3.06 -18.27 3.49
CA GLN A 511 2.30 -18.10 2.24
C GLN A 511 2.28 -16.66 1.73
N ARG A 512 2.32 -15.67 2.63
CA ARG A 512 2.18 -14.25 2.30
C ARG A 512 3.49 -13.47 2.31
N PHE A 513 4.48 -13.91 3.09
CA PHE A 513 5.79 -13.30 3.19
C PHE A 513 6.83 -14.22 2.55
N LEU A 514 7.12 -13.96 1.28
CA LEU A 514 8.01 -14.75 0.45
C LEU A 514 9.44 -14.21 0.52
N THR A 515 10.40 -15.02 0.10
CA THR A 515 11.76 -14.56 -0.18
C THR A 515 12.00 -14.65 -1.67
N ASP A 516 12.34 -13.53 -2.30
CA ASP A 516 12.72 -13.50 -3.70
C ASP A 516 14.03 -14.30 -3.87
N SER A 517 13.97 -15.37 -4.67
CA SER A 517 15.13 -16.23 -4.93
C SER A 517 16.28 -15.52 -5.66
N ALA A 518 16.01 -14.44 -6.39
CA ALA A 518 17.01 -13.73 -7.17
C ALA A 518 17.75 -12.69 -6.33
N THR A 519 17.04 -11.98 -5.45
CA THR A 519 17.60 -10.87 -4.65
C THR A 519 17.83 -11.23 -3.18
N GLY A 520 17.17 -12.29 -2.68
CA GLY A 520 17.09 -12.61 -1.26
C GLY A 520 16.17 -11.66 -0.47
N GLU A 521 15.49 -10.73 -1.14
CA GLU A 521 14.61 -9.76 -0.51
C GLU A 521 13.34 -10.43 0.03
N ARG A 522 12.88 -10.01 1.20
CA ARG A 522 11.60 -10.45 1.75
C ARG A 522 10.47 -9.63 1.17
N LEU A 523 9.51 -10.29 0.53
CA LEU A 523 8.37 -9.69 -0.16
C LEU A 523 7.05 -10.07 0.51
N TYR A 524 6.18 -9.09 0.72
CA TYR A 524 4.79 -9.32 1.09
C TYR A 524 3.88 -9.33 -0.14
N ARG A 525 3.12 -10.43 -0.30
CA ARG A 525 2.13 -10.65 -1.36
C ARG A 525 0.79 -10.02 -0.98
N THR A 526 0.44 -8.88 -1.57
CA THR A 526 -0.69 -8.07 -1.09
C THR A 526 -2.07 -8.63 -1.44
N GLY A 527 -2.17 -9.43 -2.51
CA GLY A 527 -3.46 -9.85 -3.10
C GLY A 527 -4.13 -8.77 -3.97
N ASP A 528 -3.45 -7.64 -4.18
CA ASP A 528 -3.91 -6.55 -5.04
C ASP A 528 -3.38 -6.72 -6.46
N LEU A 529 -4.16 -6.27 -7.44
CA LEU A 529 -3.75 -6.20 -8.84
C LEU A 529 -3.34 -4.77 -9.19
N GLY A 530 -2.25 -4.65 -9.93
CA GLY A 530 -1.78 -3.38 -10.45
C GLY A 530 -0.92 -3.55 -11.68
N ARG A 531 -0.43 -2.42 -12.20
CA ARG A 531 0.51 -2.40 -13.33
C ARG A 531 1.41 -1.18 -13.28
N TYR A 532 2.59 -1.31 -13.89
CA TYR A 532 3.47 -0.16 -14.13
C TYR A 532 3.00 0.64 -15.33
N LEU A 533 3.08 1.95 -15.20
CA LEU A 533 3.00 2.92 -16.28
C LEU A 533 4.42 3.26 -16.80
N PRO A 534 4.55 3.86 -17.99
CA PRO A 534 5.85 4.15 -18.60
C PRO A 534 6.77 5.09 -17.80
N ASP A 535 6.21 5.92 -16.93
CA ASP A 535 6.95 6.81 -16.02
C ASP A 535 7.35 6.12 -14.70
N GLY A 536 7.05 4.83 -14.59
CA GLY A 536 7.28 3.99 -13.41
C GLY A 536 6.25 4.17 -12.29
N THR A 537 5.20 4.97 -12.50
CA THR A 537 4.06 5.07 -11.59
C THR A 537 3.27 3.76 -11.61
N ILE A 538 2.79 3.32 -10.45
CA ILE A 538 1.93 2.14 -10.33
C ILE A 538 0.46 2.58 -10.33
N GLU A 539 -0.33 1.92 -11.18
CA GLU A 539 -1.79 2.01 -11.19
C GLU A 539 -2.37 0.80 -10.45
N PHE A 540 -3.31 1.06 -9.54
CA PHE A 540 -4.07 0.04 -8.82
C PHE A 540 -5.33 -0.33 -9.62
N LEU A 541 -5.57 -1.62 -9.81
CA LEU A 541 -6.65 -2.14 -10.65
C LEU A 541 -7.75 -2.84 -9.86
N GLY A 542 -7.59 -3.00 -8.55
CA GLY A 542 -8.50 -3.73 -7.69
C GLY A 542 -7.82 -4.91 -7.00
N ARG A 543 -8.63 -5.84 -6.50
CA ARG A 543 -8.15 -7.05 -5.80
C ARG A 543 -8.29 -8.28 -6.66
N GLU A 544 -7.35 -9.20 -6.52
CA GLU A 544 -7.43 -10.53 -7.14
C GLU A 544 -8.43 -11.41 -6.37
N ASP A 545 -8.51 -11.24 -5.04
CA ASP A 545 -9.40 -11.98 -4.17
C ASP A 545 -10.74 -11.25 -3.92
N ALA A 546 -11.73 -11.99 -3.42
CA ALA A 546 -13.07 -11.46 -3.11
C ALA A 546 -13.10 -10.52 -1.88
N GLN A 547 -11.95 -10.01 -1.43
CA GLN A 547 -11.89 -9.05 -0.33
C GLN A 547 -12.36 -7.68 -0.84
N ILE A 548 -13.51 -7.22 -0.37
CA ILE A 548 -14.06 -5.91 -0.71
C ILE A 548 -13.73 -4.96 0.45
N LYS A 549 -13.00 -3.87 0.18
CA LYS A 549 -12.88 -2.76 1.12
C LYS A 549 -14.17 -1.94 1.06
N ILE A 550 -14.89 -1.83 2.17
CA ILE A 550 -16.10 -1.00 2.24
C ILE A 550 -15.84 0.13 3.23
N ARG A 551 -15.69 1.35 2.72
CA ARG A 551 -15.45 2.58 3.53
C ARG A 551 -14.13 2.51 4.31
N GLY A 552 -13.11 1.86 3.77
CA GLY A 552 -11.80 1.68 4.42
C GLY A 552 -11.73 0.59 5.50
N TYR A 553 -12.71 -0.33 5.57
CA TYR A 553 -12.76 -1.48 6.50
C TYR A 553 -12.66 -2.82 5.76
#